data_AF-A0A938W415-F1
#
_entry.id   AF-A0A938W415-F1
#
_cell.length_a   1.000
_cell.length_b   1.000
_cell.length_c   1.000
_cell.angle_alpha   90.00
_cell.angle_beta   90.00
_cell.angle_gamma   90.00
#
_symmetry.space_group_name_H-M   'P 1'
#
loop_
_entity.id
_entity.type
_entity.pdbx_description
1 polymer ?
#
loop_
_entity_poly.entity_id
_entity_poly.type
_entity_poly.pdbx_seq_one_letter_code
_entity_poly.pdbx_strand_id
1 'polypeptide(L)'
;MEGDWRRVDLHLHTLASADWLDPGVSWVQWLQKAEARGLDIVAITDHNTVEGVAGLRAEIERLAWLEANDRLRPQERRDLDEFRRLGERVLVLPGFEFTATLGFHVLAIFSPDTSLRLLELLLLRLNVPVDKLGAGMTEVGATTDVLTAYRLIDEAGGLVIAAHANSSHGVAMRGFNFGGQTKIAYTQDPHLHALEVTDLEESGRRSTARFFDGSKPEYPRRMHCIQGSDAHRLTRDPKDKNRQGIGDRVTEIRMPEVSFEALRAALTGNDFTATRPYRPTAAPFDYVQVAREQGNTIVQAFHETMPQPGRLGRLLADVVAFANTRGGTIYVGASAAKKGPPRGVDNPTEAIALLRREVEQSITPRLSVHFDAQSSQGSSVVRVSVPSGAEQPYALNQTRIFIRQEGETAEAARDEIVRLVRTVRGSTQPAAPTAPAPAVEAQP
;
A
#
# COMPACT_ATOMS: atom_id res chain seq x y z
N MET A 1 8.47 16.42 -20.99
CA MET A 1 8.38 15.09 -21.62
C MET A 1 6.92 14.69 -21.71
N GLU A 2 6.42 14.42 -22.91
CA GLU A 2 5.22 13.58 -23.09
C GLU A 2 5.60 12.14 -22.72
N GLY A 3 4.73 11.45 -21.99
CA GLY A 3 5.01 10.10 -21.51
C GLY A 3 4.12 9.70 -20.34
N ASP A 4 4.04 8.39 -20.10
CA ASP A 4 3.23 7.82 -19.03
C ASP A 4 3.99 7.81 -17.70
N TRP A 5 3.24 7.74 -16.60
CA TRP A 5 3.80 7.52 -15.28
C TRP A 5 4.17 6.05 -15.12
N ARG A 6 5.45 5.78 -14.82
CA ARG A 6 5.98 4.45 -14.57
C ARG A 6 6.38 4.29 -13.11
N ARG A 7 6.05 3.15 -12.52
CA ARG A 7 6.34 2.83 -11.13
C ARG A 7 7.70 2.17 -11.04
N VAL A 8 8.55 2.74 -10.21
CA VAL A 8 9.96 2.39 -10.12
C VAL A 8 10.34 2.13 -8.66
N ASP A 9 11.07 1.05 -8.43
CA ASP A 9 11.76 0.76 -7.17
C ASP A 9 13.23 0.42 -7.46
N LEU A 10 14.11 1.39 -7.20
CA LEU A 10 15.53 1.34 -7.60
C LEU A 10 16.47 0.82 -6.50
N HIS A 11 15.91 0.42 -5.36
CA HIS A 11 16.70 -0.03 -4.22
C HIS A 11 16.11 -1.31 -3.66
N LEU A 12 16.57 -2.44 -4.21
CA LEU A 12 16.11 -3.77 -3.84
C LEU A 12 17.28 -4.72 -3.66
N HIS A 13 17.26 -5.45 -2.56
CA HIS A 13 18.18 -6.54 -2.32
C HIS A 13 17.57 -7.87 -2.78
N THR A 14 18.42 -8.85 -2.96
CA THR A 14 18.09 -10.17 -3.44
C THR A 14 18.66 -11.23 -2.50
N LEU A 15 18.43 -12.49 -2.85
CA LEU A 15 19.01 -13.64 -2.16
C LEU A 15 20.55 -13.68 -2.15
N ALA A 16 21.22 -12.81 -2.91
CA ALA A 16 22.68 -12.67 -2.88
C ALA A 16 23.19 -11.69 -1.82
N SER A 17 22.33 -10.82 -1.27
CA SER A 17 22.72 -9.98 -0.13
C SER A 17 22.81 -10.80 1.16
N ALA A 18 23.83 -10.53 1.98
CA ALA A 18 24.08 -11.28 3.21
C ALA A 18 22.97 -11.12 4.26
N ASP A 19 22.22 -10.03 4.18
CA ASP A 19 21.14 -9.66 5.08
C ASP A 19 19.74 -9.86 4.47
N TRP A 20 19.64 -10.64 3.39
CA TRP A 20 18.36 -11.13 2.89
C TRP A 20 17.66 -12.04 3.91
N LEU A 21 16.37 -11.82 4.15
CA LEU A 21 15.65 -12.37 5.30
C LEU A 21 14.66 -13.49 4.96
N ASP A 22 14.37 -13.72 3.67
CA ASP A 22 13.43 -14.76 3.23
C ASP A 22 14.19 -15.92 2.55
N PRO A 23 14.67 -16.92 3.30
CA PRO A 23 15.44 -18.03 2.73
C PRO A 23 14.58 -18.89 1.79
N GLY A 24 15.19 -19.41 0.72
CA GLY A 24 14.54 -20.33 -0.22
C GLY A 24 13.61 -19.66 -1.25
N VAL A 25 13.58 -18.33 -1.30
CA VAL A 25 12.90 -17.57 -2.36
C VAL A 25 13.59 -17.82 -3.70
N SER A 26 12.80 -18.12 -4.73
CA SER A 26 13.29 -18.22 -6.10
C SER A 26 13.31 -16.87 -6.81
N TRP A 27 14.15 -16.75 -7.85
CA TRP A 27 14.18 -15.59 -8.74
C TRP A 27 12.82 -15.27 -9.37
N VAL A 28 12.06 -16.31 -9.73
CA VAL A 28 10.69 -16.16 -10.26
C VAL A 28 9.79 -15.53 -9.21
N GLN A 29 9.84 -15.97 -7.94
CA GLN A 29 9.04 -15.37 -6.86
C GLN A 29 9.42 -13.91 -6.58
N TRP A 30 10.70 -13.57 -6.66
CA TRP A 30 11.19 -12.20 -6.52
C TRP A 30 10.59 -11.29 -7.61
N LEU A 31 10.64 -11.72 -8.87
CA LEU A 31 10.05 -10.98 -10.00
C LEU A 31 8.52 -10.94 -9.97
N GLN A 32 7.86 -12.04 -9.61
CA GLN A 32 6.41 -12.07 -9.40
C GLN A 32 5.98 -11.09 -8.32
N LYS A 33 6.79 -10.91 -7.28
CA LYS A 33 6.50 -9.92 -6.25
C LYS A 33 6.61 -8.50 -6.79
N ALA A 34 7.64 -8.19 -7.58
CA ALA A 34 7.77 -6.90 -8.25
C ALA A 34 6.57 -6.60 -9.17
N GLU A 35 6.17 -7.58 -9.99
CA GLU A 35 4.98 -7.47 -10.84
C GLU A 35 3.70 -7.29 -10.03
N ALA A 36 3.49 -8.07 -8.96
CA ALA A 36 2.30 -7.99 -8.12
C ALA A 36 2.17 -6.62 -7.42
N ARG A 37 3.28 -5.91 -7.25
CA ARG A 37 3.31 -4.51 -6.78
C ARG A 37 3.08 -3.49 -7.89
N GLY A 38 2.98 -3.94 -9.14
CA GLY A 38 2.79 -3.13 -10.34
C GLY A 38 4.01 -2.30 -10.69
N LEU A 39 5.22 -2.78 -10.40
CA LEU A 39 6.46 -2.09 -10.77
C LEU A 39 6.74 -2.27 -12.26
N ASP A 40 7.05 -1.19 -12.97
CA ASP A 40 7.48 -1.21 -14.36
C ASP A 40 9.01 -1.35 -14.47
N ILE A 41 9.75 -0.78 -13.52
CA ILE A 41 11.22 -0.83 -13.47
C ILE A 41 11.67 -1.19 -12.04
N VAL A 42 12.59 -2.13 -11.94
CA VAL A 42 13.28 -2.47 -10.69
C VAL A 42 14.80 -2.49 -10.91
N ALA A 43 15.57 -2.25 -9.85
CA ALA A 43 17.02 -2.46 -9.88
C ALA A 43 17.44 -3.47 -8.82
N ILE A 44 18.34 -4.40 -9.18
CA ILE A 44 19.04 -5.25 -8.21
C ILE A 44 20.22 -4.44 -7.69
N THR A 45 20.25 -4.16 -6.40
CA THR A 45 21.25 -3.31 -5.75
C THR A 45 21.79 -3.95 -4.47
N ASP A 46 22.22 -5.21 -4.56
CA ASP A 46 22.81 -5.91 -3.43
C ASP A 46 24.07 -5.19 -2.88
N HIS A 47 24.34 -5.36 -1.58
CA HIS A 47 25.46 -4.72 -0.92
C HIS A 47 26.83 -5.17 -1.47
N ASN A 48 27.56 -4.23 -2.09
CA ASN A 48 28.94 -4.40 -2.56
C ASN A 48 29.18 -5.61 -3.47
N THR A 49 28.13 -6.08 -4.14
CA THR A 49 28.17 -7.28 -4.99
C THR A 49 27.24 -7.14 -6.19
N VAL A 50 27.53 -7.92 -7.22
CA VAL A 50 26.66 -8.09 -8.40
C VAL A 50 26.19 -9.54 -8.54
N GLU A 51 26.39 -10.37 -7.51
CA GLU A 51 26.01 -11.79 -7.51
C GLU A 51 24.50 -11.99 -7.73
N GLY A 52 23.65 -11.06 -7.28
CA GLY A 52 22.22 -11.16 -7.55
C GLY A 52 21.90 -10.99 -9.03
N VAL A 53 22.57 -10.04 -9.69
CA VAL A 53 22.48 -9.86 -11.15
C VAL A 53 23.02 -11.09 -11.87
N ALA A 54 24.17 -11.60 -11.43
CA ALA A 54 24.80 -12.77 -12.01
C ALA A 54 23.91 -14.02 -11.87
N GLY A 55 23.36 -14.26 -10.69
CA GLY A 55 22.49 -15.40 -10.38
C GLY A 55 21.19 -15.39 -11.19
N LEU A 56 20.52 -14.23 -11.31
CA LEU A 56 19.32 -14.10 -12.13
C LEU A 56 19.61 -14.39 -13.61
N ARG A 57 20.66 -13.76 -14.17
CA ARG A 57 21.04 -13.95 -15.58
C ARG A 57 21.45 -15.40 -15.85
N ALA A 58 22.25 -16.00 -14.97
CA ALA A 58 22.70 -17.38 -15.09
C ALA A 58 21.54 -18.38 -15.04
N GLU A 59 20.52 -18.13 -14.20
CA GLU A 59 19.34 -18.99 -14.14
C GLU A 59 18.52 -18.93 -15.45
N ILE A 60 18.30 -17.73 -15.99
CA ILE A 60 17.61 -17.56 -17.27
C ILE A 60 18.40 -18.21 -18.41
N GLU A 61 19.72 -18.00 -18.46
CA GLU A 61 20.62 -18.60 -19.46
C GLU A 61 20.62 -20.12 -19.36
N ARG A 62 20.69 -20.68 -18.16
CA ARG A 62 20.63 -22.12 -17.91
C ARG A 62 19.33 -22.72 -18.44
N LEU A 63 18.20 -22.09 -18.14
CA LEU A 63 16.88 -22.54 -18.61
C LEU A 63 16.76 -22.43 -20.14
N ALA A 64 17.19 -21.32 -20.74
CA ALA A 64 17.20 -21.13 -22.18
C ALA A 64 18.10 -22.16 -22.88
N TRP A 65 19.27 -22.46 -22.31
CA TRP A 65 20.17 -23.50 -22.81
C TRP A 65 19.53 -24.89 -22.74
N LEU A 66 18.86 -25.23 -21.64
CA LEU A 66 18.13 -26.50 -21.51
C LEU A 66 17.00 -26.62 -22.54
N GLU A 67 16.30 -25.52 -22.84
CA GLU A 67 15.29 -25.50 -23.90
C GLU A 67 15.90 -25.75 -25.28
N ALA A 68 16.98 -25.03 -25.62
CA ALA A 68 17.65 -25.16 -26.91
C ALA A 68 18.25 -26.55 -27.17
N ASN A 69 18.43 -27.35 -26.12
CA ASN A 69 18.94 -28.72 -26.19
C ASN A 69 17.86 -29.79 -25.95
N ASP A 70 16.57 -29.42 -25.92
CA ASP A 70 15.45 -30.34 -25.65
C ASP A 70 15.55 -31.10 -24.31
N ARG A 71 16.17 -30.48 -23.29
CA ARG A 71 16.39 -31.07 -21.95
C ARG A 71 15.56 -30.43 -20.84
N LEU A 72 14.66 -29.53 -21.21
CA LEU A 72 13.85 -28.76 -20.26
C LEU A 72 12.78 -29.64 -19.58
N ARG A 73 12.78 -29.71 -18.25
CA ARG A 73 11.74 -30.44 -17.50
C ARG A 73 10.43 -29.64 -17.44
N PRO A 74 9.27 -30.26 -17.14
CA PRO A 74 7.98 -29.56 -17.11
C PRO A 74 7.90 -28.38 -16.14
N GLN A 75 8.61 -28.41 -15.00
CA GLN A 75 8.66 -27.28 -14.08
C GLN A 75 9.56 -26.15 -14.62
N GLU A 76 10.75 -26.51 -15.12
CA GLU A 76 11.70 -25.57 -15.73
C GLU A 76 11.10 -24.85 -16.95
N ARG A 77 10.23 -25.53 -17.71
CA ARG A 77 9.47 -24.91 -18.79
C ARG A 77 8.56 -23.80 -18.27
N ARG A 78 7.80 -24.07 -17.20
CA ARG A 78 6.92 -23.06 -16.59
C ARG A 78 7.72 -21.88 -16.06
N ASP A 79 8.86 -22.16 -15.41
CA ASP A 79 9.71 -21.11 -14.86
C ASP A 79 10.31 -20.23 -15.97
N LEU A 80 10.78 -20.83 -17.08
CA LEU A 80 11.30 -20.09 -18.24
C LEU A 80 10.20 -19.25 -18.93
N ASP A 81 9.02 -19.82 -19.13
CA ASP A 81 7.88 -19.12 -19.71
C ASP A 81 7.46 -17.94 -18.81
N GLU A 82 7.51 -18.13 -17.50
CA GLU A 82 7.23 -17.08 -16.52
C GLU A 82 8.30 -15.98 -16.52
N PHE A 83 9.59 -16.32 -16.62
CA PHE A 83 10.66 -15.33 -16.79
C PHE A 83 10.46 -14.48 -18.05
N ARG A 84 10.10 -15.10 -19.17
CA ARG A 84 9.80 -14.38 -20.43
C ARG A 84 8.64 -13.41 -20.26
N ARG A 85 7.53 -13.90 -19.68
CA ARG A 85 6.33 -13.10 -19.41
C ARG A 85 6.60 -11.93 -18.46
N LEU A 86 7.40 -12.15 -17.42
CA LEU A 86 7.78 -11.13 -16.45
C LEU A 86 8.75 -10.11 -17.07
N GLY A 87 9.69 -10.54 -17.89
CA GLY A 87 10.63 -9.67 -18.61
C GLY A 87 9.96 -8.73 -19.61
N GLU A 88 8.79 -9.09 -20.15
CA GLU A 88 7.96 -8.19 -20.97
C GLU A 88 7.22 -7.11 -20.14
N ARG A 89 7.10 -7.30 -18.83
CA ARG A 89 6.32 -6.43 -17.93
C ARG A 89 7.18 -5.56 -17.01
N VAL A 90 8.31 -6.10 -16.57
CA VAL A 90 9.20 -5.46 -15.58
C VAL A 90 10.60 -5.40 -16.16
N LEU A 91 11.11 -4.19 -16.35
CA LEU A 91 12.51 -3.97 -16.68
C LEU A 91 13.37 -4.12 -15.43
N VAL A 92 14.28 -5.10 -15.44
CA VAL A 92 15.23 -5.34 -14.34
C VAL A 92 16.58 -4.74 -14.71
N LEU A 93 17.01 -3.74 -13.93
CA LEU A 93 18.28 -3.06 -14.11
C LEU A 93 19.38 -3.68 -13.24
N PRO A 94 20.57 -3.94 -13.80
CA PRO A 94 21.70 -4.38 -13.02
C PRO A 94 22.29 -3.21 -12.22
N GLY A 95 22.69 -3.47 -10.98
CA GLY A 95 23.31 -2.48 -10.12
C GLY A 95 23.93 -3.10 -8.88
N PHE A 96 24.32 -2.23 -7.94
CA PHE A 96 24.80 -2.58 -6.61
C PHE A 96 24.62 -1.39 -5.66
N GLU A 97 24.49 -1.66 -4.37
CA GLU A 97 24.60 -0.65 -3.31
C GLU A 97 26.02 -0.69 -2.76
N PHE A 98 26.80 0.36 -3.04
CA PHE A 98 28.19 0.47 -2.60
C PHE A 98 28.29 1.18 -1.26
N THR A 99 29.03 0.58 -0.33
CA THR A 99 29.40 1.17 0.95
C THR A 99 30.72 1.92 0.79
N ALA A 100 30.66 3.25 0.69
CA ALA A 100 31.80 4.16 0.62
C ALA A 100 32.48 4.37 1.99
N THR A 101 33.64 5.02 2.00
CA THR A 101 34.34 5.39 3.25
C THR A 101 33.39 6.07 4.24
N LEU A 102 33.54 5.78 5.54
CA LEU A 102 32.66 6.22 6.63
C LEU A 102 31.26 5.56 6.62
N GLY A 103 31.05 4.53 5.79
CA GLY A 103 29.82 3.76 5.76
C GLY A 103 28.67 4.49 5.08
N PHE A 104 28.95 5.31 4.05
CA PHE A 104 27.90 5.94 3.26
C PHE A 104 27.47 5.05 2.11
N HIS A 105 26.17 4.94 1.86
CA HIS A 105 25.67 4.09 0.79
C HIS A 105 25.39 4.87 -0.50
N VAL A 106 25.74 4.27 -1.63
CA VAL A 106 25.58 4.83 -2.97
C VAL A 106 25.03 3.74 -3.88
N LEU A 107 23.90 4.00 -4.53
CA LEU A 107 23.38 3.10 -5.56
C LEU A 107 24.08 3.41 -6.89
N ALA A 108 24.51 2.35 -7.55
CA ALA A 108 25.02 2.37 -8.90
C ALA A 108 24.11 1.50 -9.78
N ILE A 109 23.40 2.11 -10.74
CA ILE A 109 22.41 1.41 -11.57
C ILE A 109 22.80 1.58 -13.04
N PHE A 110 22.77 0.50 -13.81
CA PHE A 110 23.30 0.48 -15.17
C PHE A 110 22.27 0.00 -16.19
N SER A 111 22.59 0.19 -17.47
CA SER A 111 21.80 -0.35 -18.59
C SER A 111 21.70 -1.88 -18.50
N PRO A 112 20.57 -2.49 -18.88
CA PRO A 112 20.40 -3.94 -18.89
C PRO A 112 21.44 -4.68 -19.74
N ASP A 113 22.08 -4.00 -20.70
CA ASP A 113 23.14 -4.58 -21.56
C ASP A 113 24.53 -4.54 -20.92
N THR A 114 24.66 -3.95 -19.73
CA THR A 114 25.94 -3.83 -19.04
C THR A 114 26.46 -5.20 -18.63
N SER A 115 27.69 -5.52 -19.08
CA SER A 115 28.33 -6.82 -18.80
C SER A 115 28.66 -6.96 -17.31
N LEU A 116 28.50 -8.17 -16.77
CA LEU A 116 28.87 -8.47 -15.37
C LEU A 116 30.33 -8.14 -15.08
N ARG A 117 31.24 -8.45 -16.02
CA ARG A 117 32.68 -8.17 -15.90
C ARG A 117 32.99 -6.70 -15.68
N LEU A 118 32.22 -5.79 -16.31
CA LEU A 118 32.41 -4.35 -16.12
C LEU A 118 31.99 -3.93 -14.72
N LEU A 119 30.89 -4.49 -14.20
CA LEU A 119 30.40 -4.20 -12.85
C LEU A 119 31.38 -4.72 -11.78
N GLU A 120 31.90 -5.93 -11.94
CA GLU A 120 32.94 -6.51 -11.07
C GLU A 120 34.23 -5.67 -11.10
N LEU A 121 34.69 -5.27 -12.30
CA LEU A 121 35.85 -4.39 -12.45
C LEU A 121 35.63 -3.05 -11.73
N LEU A 122 34.41 -2.50 -11.80
CA LEU A 122 34.08 -1.26 -11.11
C LEU A 122 34.11 -1.42 -9.59
N LEU A 123 33.54 -2.50 -9.03
CA LEU A 123 33.63 -2.80 -7.60
C LEU A 123 35.10 -2.91 -7.13
N LEU A 124 35.97 -3.54 -7.92
CA LEU A 124 37.40 -3.60 -7.64
C LEU A 124 38.06 -2.20 -7.68
N ARG A 125 37.68 -1.35 -8.65
CA ARG A 125 38.17 0.04 -8.72
C ARG A 125 37.67 0.90 -7.56
N LEU A 126 36.50 0.57 -7.01
CA LEU A 126 35.95 1.18 -5.80
C LEU A 126 36.60 0.64 -4.51
N ASN A 127 37.61 -0.23 -4.65
CA ASN A 127 38.38 -0.84 -3.57
C ASN A 127 37.55 -1.81 -2.70
N VAL A 128 36.54 -2.47 -3.30
CA VAL A 128 35.88 -3.61 -2.65
C VAL A 128 36.84 -4.81 -2.68
N PRO A 129 37.16 -5.43 -1.53
CA PRO A 129 38.07 -6.56 -1.48
C PRO A 129 37.54 -7.76 -2.30
N VAL A 130 38.44 -8.43 -3.02
CA VAL A 130 38.11 -9.58 -3.89
C VAL A 130 37.37 -10.68 -3.11
N ASP A 131 37.80 -10.96 -1.88
CA ASP A 131 37.19 -11.98 -1.01
C ASP A 131 35.79 -11.62 -0.51
N LYS A 132 35.35 -10.37 -0.72
CA LYS A 132 34.03 -9.86 -0.34
C LYS A 132 33.07 -9.73 -1.51
N LEU A 133 33.55 -9.74 -2.76
CA LEU A 133 32.71 -9.58 -3.95
C LEU A 133 31.59 -10.61 -4.03
N GLY A 134 31.84 -11.86 -3.64
CA GLY A 134 30.84 -12.92 -3.68
C GLY A 134 29.92 -13.01 -2.46
N ALA A 135 30.12 -12.15 -1.45
CA ALA A 135 29.51 -12.33 -0.13
C ALA A 135 28.31 -11.40 0.15
N GLY A 136 28.10 -10.35 -0.65
CA GLY A 136 26.99 -9.42 -0.43
C GLY A 136 27.04 -8.70 0.91
N MET A 137 28.25 -8.40 1.41
CA MET A 137 28.45 -7.88 2.77
C MET A 137 28.12 -6.38 2.83
N THR A 138 27.39 -5.98 3.88
CA THR A 138 27.08 -4.58 4.18
C THR A 138 28.34 -3.76 4.53
N GLU A 139 29.35 -4.41 5.12
CA GLU A 139 30.62 -3.80 5.52
C GLU A 139 31.82 -4.51 4.88
N VAL A 140 32.53 -3.79 4.03
CA VAL A 140 33.67 -4.31 3.24
C VAL A 140 35.01 -3.64 3.57
N GLY A 141 35.07 -2.82 4.62
CA GLY A 141 36.30 -2.18 5.11
C GLY A 141 36.58 -0.79 4.49
N ALA A 142 37.86 -0.45 4.30
CA ALA A 142 38.29 0.87 3.81
C ALA A 142 38.15 0.99 2.28
N THR A 143 36.93 1.25 1.82
CA THR A 143 36.60 1.49 0.43
C THR A 143 36.83 2.95 0.01
N THR A 144 36.59 3.23 -1.27
CA THR A 144 36.69 4.57 -1.88
C THR A 144 35.71 5.59 -1.26
N ASP A 145 36.08 6.87 -1.26
CA ASP A 145 35.23 7.96 -0.75
C ASP A 145 34.03 8.24 -1.67
N VAL A 146 33.03 8.96 -1.14
CA VAL A 146 31.76 9.24 -1.81
C VAL A 146 31.95 9.97 -3.16
N LEU A 147 32.81 10.98 -3.23
CA LEU A 147 32.96 11.80 -4.44
C LEU A 147 33.68 11.03 -5.54
N THR A 148 34.74 10.30 -5.17
CA THR A 148 35.43 9.41 -6.10
C THR A 148 34.50 8.30 -6.59
N ALA A 149 33.65 7.74 -5.72
CA ALA A 149 32.67 6.73 -6.10
C ALA A 149 31.67 7.26 -7.13
N TYR A 150 31.09 8.44 -6.88
CA TYR A 150 30.17 9.09 -7.82
C TYR A 150 30.78 9.24 -9.20
N ARG A 151 31.99 9.81 -9.26
CA ARG A 151 32.70 10.01 -10.53
C ARG A 151 32.97 8.70 -11.26
N LEU A 152 33.50 7.68 -10.57
CA LEU A 152 33.82 6.39 -11.20
C LEU A 152 32.57 5.66 -11.72
N ILE A 153 31.45 5.74 -11.01
CA ILE A 153 30.18 5.13 -11.43
C ILE A 153 29.60 5.86 -12.64
N ASP A 154 29.56 7.20 -12.63
CA ASP A 154 29.03 7.99 -13.75
C ASP A 154 29.91 7.85 -15.01
N GLU A 155 31.25 7.89 -14.87
CA GLU A 155 32.19 7.64 -15.97
C GLU A 155 32.02 6.23 -16.58
N ALA A 156 31.55 5.25 -15.80
CA ALA A 156 31.22 3.91 -16.26
C ALA A 156 29.81 3.81 -16.91
N GLY A 157 29.09 4.93 -17.03
CA GLY A 157 27.74 5.00 -17.62
C GLY A 157 26.60 4.70 -16.63
N GLY A 158 26.90 4.64 -15.33
CA GLY A 158 25.93 4.34 -14.28
C GLY A 158 25.13 5.55 -13.83
N LEU A 159 23.89 5.30 -13.41
CA LEU A 159 23.09 6.20 -12.59
C LEU A 159 23.57 6.12 -11.13
N VAL A 160 24.18 7.21 -10.69
CA VAL A 160 24.57 7.47 -9.30
C VAL A 160 23.40 8.05 -8.49
N ILE A 161 23.03 7.37 -7.40
CA ILE A 161 22.00 7.82 -6.47
C ILE A 161 22.54 7.72 -5.04
N ALA A 162 22.39 8.77 -4.24
CA ALA A 162 22.73 8.68 -2.83
C ALA A 162 21.61 7.90 -2.12
N ALA A 163 21.92 6.70 -1.64
CA ALA A 163 20.95 5.82 -0.99
C ALA A 163 20.47 6.46 0.31
N HIS A 164 19.16 6.32 0.57
CA HIS A 164 18.45 6.72 1.79
C HIS A 164 19.09 7.93 2.52
N ALA A 165 19.34 9.00 1.75
CA ALA A 165 20.29 10.06 2.04
C ALA A 165 20.02 10.77 3.38
N ASN A 166 18.77 10.80 3.83
CA ASN A 166 18.35 11.46 5.06
C ASN A 166 18.25 10.52 6.29
N SER A 167 18.62 9.23 6.18
CA SER A 167 18.64 8.25 7.26
C SER A 167 20.03 7.61 7.45
N SER A 168 20.13 6.57 8.28
CA SER A 168 21.38 5.84 8.57
C SER A 168 22.16 5.52 7.29
N HIS A 169 23.48 5.70 7.30
CA HIS A 169 24.35 5.53 6.12
C HIS A 169 24.10 6.51 4.96
N GLY A 170 23.21 7.50 5.13
CA GLY A 170 22.92 8.52 4.14
C GLY A 170 23.84 9.74 4.20
N VAL A 171 24.19 10.29 3.04
CA VAL A 171 25.08 11.47 2.90
C VAL A 171 24.46 12.81 3.35
N ALA A 172 23.18 12.80 3.74
CA ALA A 172 22.42 13.99 4.15
C ALA A 172 21.71 13.80 5.51
N MET A 173 22.18 12.87 6.34
CA MET A 173 21.69 12.62 7.70
C MET A 173 21.43 13.90 8.50
N ARG A 174 20.38 13.87 9.32
CA ARG A 174 20.06 14.93 10.28
C ARG A 174 20.77 14.64 11.61
N GLY A 175 21.52 15.61 12.13
CA GLY A 175 22.18 15.52 13.44
C GLY A 175 23.55 14.82 13.45
N PHE A 176 24.07 14.39 12.31
CA PHE A 176 25.43 13.87 12.19
C PHE A 176 26.39 14.99 11.74
N ASN A 177 27.36 15.36 12.59
CA ASN A 177 28.25 16.51 12.40
C ASN A 177 29.56 16.12 11.68
N PHE A 178 29.50 15.87 10.36
CA PHE A 178 30.71 15.68 9.53
C PHE A 178 31.07 16.93 8.69
N GLY A 179 30.50 18.09 9.05
CA GLY A 179 30.80 19.40 8.47
C GLY A 179 29.83 19.82 7.35
N GLY A 180 29.39 21.08 7.38
CA GLY A 180 28.44 21.61 6.39
C GLY A 180 28.98 21.60 4.96
N GLN A 181 30.28 21.87 4.77
CA GLN A 181 30.94 21.83 3.47
C GLN A 181 30.97 20.42 2.87
N THR A 182 31.25 19.40 3.69
CA THR A 182 31.22 18.00 3.24
C THR A 182 29.84 17.58 2.79
N LYS A 183 28.80 17.96 3.54
CA LYS A 183 27.41 17.69 3.16
C LYS A 183 27.04 18.38 1.85
N ILE A 184 27.47 19.62 1.63
CA ILE A 184 27.26 20.34 0.37
C ILE A 184 27.95 19.58 -0.77
N ALA A 185 29.24 19.23 -0.61
CA ALA A 185 29.99 18.47 -1.61
C ALA A 185 29.28 17.16 -1.98
N TYR A 186 28.89 16.36 -0.98
CA TYR A 186 28.26 15.06 -1.23
C TYR A 186 26.85 15.15 -1.81
N THR A 187 26.13 16.27 -1.66
CA THR A 187 24.74 16.39 -2.14
C THR A 187 24.60 17.24 -3.40
N GLN A 188 25.67 17.93 -3.81
CA GLN A 188 25.66 18.85 -4.95
C GLN A 188 26.68 18.46 -6.03
N ASP A 189 27.45 17.39 -5.82
CA ASP A 189 28.43 16.89 -6.79
C ASP A 189 27.83 16.64 -8.18
N PRO A 190 28.43 17.14 -9.28
CA PRO A 190 27.89 17.01 -10.64
C PRO A 190 27.57 15.58 -11.08
N HIS A 191 28.29 14.56 -10.57
CA HIS A 191 28.09 13.16 -10.92
C HIS A 191 26.95 12.49 -10.15
N LEU A 192 26.44 13.13 -9.10
CA LEU A 192 25.28 12.63 -8.36
C LEU A 192 23.99 13.00 -9.10
N HIS A 193 23.16 12.02 -9.46
CA HIS A 193 21.95 12.28 -10.27
C HIS A 193 20.68 12.46 -9.42
N ALA A 194 20.53 11.69 -8.34
CA ALA A 194 19.36 11.77 -7.48
C ALA A 194 19.70 11.50 -6.01
N LEU A 195 18.81 11.94 -5.12
CA LEU A 195 18.81 11.60 -3.71
C LEU A 195 17.64 10.65 -3.44
N GLU A 196 17.93 9.44 -2.98
CA GLU A 196 16.89 8.62 -2.39
C GLU A 196 16.59 9.13 -0.98
N VAL A 197 15.32 9.36 -0.66
CA VAL A 197 14.91 9.91 0.63
C VAL A 197 13.78 9.09 1.23
N THR A 198 13.77 9.01 2.56
CA THR A 198 12.78 8.22 3.31
C THR A 198 11.52 9.01 3.67
N ASP A 199 11.52 10.32 3.43
CA ASP A 199 10.43 11.26 3.77
C ASP A 199 9.76 11.90 2.54
N LEU A 200 9.85 11.27 1.36
CA LEU A 200 9.33 11.84 0.10
C LEU A 200 7.81 12.09 0.12
N GLU A 201 7.06 11.26 0.85
CA GLU A 201 5.62 11.41 0.99
C GLU A 201 5.21 12.55 1.93
N GLU A 202 6.12 13.03 2.77
CA GLU A 202 5.85 14.11 3.73
C GLU A 202 5.76 15.46 3.03
N SER A 203 4.69 16.22 3.29
CA SER A 203 4.47 17.56 2.73
C SER A 203 4.99 18.71 3.60
N GLY A 204 5.60 18.38 4.76
CA GLY A 204 6.02 19.34 5.76
C GLY A 204 7.16 20.27 5.32
N ARG A 205 7.30 21.44 5.96
CA ARG A 205 8.40 22.40 5.70
C ARG A 205 9.81 21.81 5.91
N ARG A 206 9.90 20.66 6.57
CA ARG A 206 11.16 19.97 6.90
C ARG A 206 11.48 18.81 5.96
N SER A 207 10.66 18.48 4.97
CA SER A 207 10.91 17.36 4.05
C SER A 207 12.23 17.55 3.30
N THR A 208 12.96 16.46 3.06
CA THR A 208 14.26 16.50 2.36
C THR A 208 14.14 17.07 0.95
N ALA A 209 13.08 16.75 0.21
CA ALA A 209 12.82 17.29 -1.14
C ALA A 209 12.72 18.82 -1.19
N ARG A 210 12.13 19.46 -0.16
CA ARG A 210 12.08 20.92 -0.05
C ARG A 210 13.41 21.54 0.36
N PHE A 211 14.28 20.78 1.02
CA PHE A 211 15.61 21.28 1.38
C PHE A 211 16.52 21.38 0.17
N PHE A 212 16.44 20.42 -0.75
CA PHE A 212 17.23 20.35 -1.99
C PHE A 212 16.48 20.84 -3.23
N ASP A 213 15.60 21.83 -3.06
CA ASP A 213 14.79 22.41 -4.15
C ASP A 213 15.52 23.50 -4.96
N GLY A 214 16.78 23.81 -4.60
CA GLY A 214 17.60 24.84 -5.24
C GLY A 214 17.36 26.26 -4.71
N SER A 215 16.43 26.46 -3.77
CA SER A 215 16.13 27.80 -3.22
C SER A 215 17.17 28.30 -2.21
N LYS A 216 18.02 27.40 -1.70
CA LYS A 216 19.04 27.72 -0.70
C LYS A 216 20.35 28.11 -1.37
N PRO A 217 20.98 29.25 -1.00
CA PRO A 217 22.25 29.68 -1.59
C PRO A 217 23.37 28.63 -1.47
N GLU A 218 23.40 27.86 -0.36
CA GLU A 218 24.40 26.82 -0.13
C GLU A 218 24.11 25.51 -0.89
N TYR A 219 22.88 25.34 -1.40
CA TYR A 219 22.44 24.16 -2.16
C TYR A 219 21.74 24.62 -3.45
N PRO A 220 22.47 25.28 -4.37
CA PRO A 220 21.88 25.93 -5.54
C PRO A 220 21.44 24.95 -6.62
N ARG A 221 21.98 23.73 -6.65
CA ARG A 221 21.58 22.68 -7.58
C ARG A 221 20.38 21.94 -7.01
N ARG A 222 19.22 22.18 -7.63
CA ARG A 222 18.01 21.40 -7.35
C ARG A 222 18.26 19.93 -7.66
N MET A 223 17.94 19.05 -6.71
CA MET A 223 18.13 17.61 -6.85
C MET A 223 16.80 16.91 -7.10
N HIS A 224 16.83 15.83 -7.89
CA HIS A 224 15.72 14.87 -7.91
C HIS A 224 15.71 14.10 -6.60
N CYS A 225 14.56 14.10 -5.92
CA CYS A 225 14.34 13.25 -4.76
C CYS A 225 13.40 12.10 -5.13
N ILE A 226 13.87 10.87 -4.88
CA ILE A 226 13.13 9.64 -5.14
C ILE A 226 13.03 8.81 -3.86
N GLN A 227 12.32 7.70 -3.90
CA GLN A 227 12.25 6.70 -2.84
C GLN A 227 12.33 5.29 -3.42
N GLY A 228 13.03 4.40 -2.73
CA GLY A 228 13.01 2.96 -2.92
C GLY A 228 12.64 2.25 -1.63
N SER A 229 12.30 0.97 -1.74
CA SER A 229 11.86 0.19 -0.58
C SER A 229 13.01 -0.27 0.31
N ASP A 230 14.24 -0.37 -0.20
CA ASP A 230 15.39 -0.92 0.52
C ASP A 230 15.05 -2.32 1.08
N ALA A 231 14.40 -3.12 0.22
CA ALA A 231 13.73 -4.34 0.63
C ALA A 231 14.71 -5.52 0.72
N HIS A 232 14.74 -6.12 1.91
CA HIS A 232 15.53 -7.32 2.24
C HIS A 232 14.66 -8.58 2.37
N ARG A 233 13.43 -8.52 1.86
CA ARG A 233 12.40 -9.56 1.93
C ARG A 233 11.31 -9.29 0.90
N LEU A 234 10.53 -10.31 0.56
CA LEU A 234 9.44 -10.16 -0.41
C LEU A 234 8.33 -9.27 0.12
N THR A 235 7.91 -9.46 1.37
CA THR A 235 6.76 -8.76 1.96
C THR A 235 7.14 -8.09 3.25
N ARG A 236 6.56 -6.90 3.50
CA ARG A 236 6.76 -6.13 4.74
C ARG A 236 6.71 -7.00 5.98
N ASP A 237 7.56 -6.68 6.96
CA ASP A 237 7.42 -7.26 8.29
C ASP A 237 6.07 -6.83 8.93
N PRO A 238 5.21 -7.76 9.35
CA PRO A 238 3.96 -7.41 10.02
C PRO A 238 4.17 -6.78 11.41
N LYS A 239 5.34 -6.98 12.03
CA LYS A 239 5.68 -6.51 13.39
C LYS A 239 6.52 -5.23 13.38
N ASP A 240 7.29 -5.00 12.32
CA ASP A 240 8.14 -3.82 12.19
C ASP A 240 7.79 -3.03 10.92
N LYS A 241 7.09 -1.91 11.10
CA LYS A 241 6.68 -1.03 10.00
C LYS A 241 7.85 -0.43 9.21
N ASN A 242 9.05 -0.38 9.80
CA ASN A 242 10.24 0.14 9.15
C ASN A 242 10.88 -0.89 8.20
N ARG A 243 10.63 -2.19 8.41
CA ARG A 243 11.14 -3.28 7.56
C ARG A 243 10.22 -3.49 6.36
N GLN A 244 10.51 -2.74 5.30
CA GLN A 244 9.80 -2.82 4.03
C GLN A 244 10.03 -4.17 3.32
N GLY A 245 9.10 -4.56 2.46
CA GLY A 245 9.32 -5.56 1.41
C GLY A 245 9.26 -4.91 0.03
N ILE A 246 9.52 -5.69 -1.01
CA ILE A 246 9.56 -5.22 -2.40
C ILE A 246 8.33 -4.36 -2.73
N GLY A 247 8.56 -3.16 -3.29
CA GLY A 247 7.53 -2.24 -3.76
C GLY A 247 6.68 -1.60 -2.67
N ASP A 248 7.16 -1.57 -1.41
CA ASP A 248 6.49 -0.85 -0.32
C ASP A 248 6.72 0.66 -0.35
N ARG A 249 7.80 1.12 -0.97
CA ARG A 249 8.05 2.53 -1.31
C ARG A 249 8.40 2.56 -2.79
N VAL A 250 7.64 3.36 -3.53
CA VAL A 250 7.72 3.39 -4.99
C VAL A 250 7.77 4.83 -5.44
N THR A 251 8.61 5.10 -6.44
CA THR A 251 8.63 6.39 -7.13
C THR A 251 7.88 6.26 -8.44
N GLU A 252 6.97 7.18 -8.75
CA GLU A 252 6.44 7.32 -10.10
C GLU A 252 7.33 8.30 -10.87
N ILE A 253 7.83 7.87 -12.02
CA ILE A 253 8.66 8.67 -12.92
C ILE A 253 7.97 8.74 -14.28
N ARG A 254 7.78 9.96 -14.79
CA ARG A 254 7.20 10.22 -16.11
C ARG A 254 8.27 10.05 -17.17
N MET A 255 8.05 9.11 -18.10
CA MET A 255 8.99 8.79 -19.16
C MET A 255 8.26 8.37 -20.45
N PRO A 256 8.85 8.62 -21.64
CA PRO A 256 8.23 8.26 -22.91
C PRO A 256 8.14 6.74 -23.13
N GLU A 257 9.11 5.98 -22.61
CA GLU A 257 9.19 4.53 -22.72
C GLU A 257 9.89 3.93 -21.50
N VAL A 258 9.70 2.63 -21.28
CA VAL A 258 10.35 1.89 -20.20
C VAL A 258 11.75 1.45 -20.67
N SER A 259 12.75 2.31 -20.46
CA SER A 259 14.16 2.04 -20.79
C SER A 259 15.10 2.68 -19.77
N PHE A 260 16.35 2.18 -19.70
CA PHE A 260 17.37 2.77 -18.84
C PHE A 260 17.70 4.20 -19.29
N GLU A 261 17.73 4.44 -20.59
CA GLU A 261 18.05 5.72 -21.22
C GLU A 261 16.99 6.76 -20.87
N ALA A 262 15.70 6.40 -20.92
CA ALA A 262 14.60 7.27 -20.55
C ALA A 262 14.60 7.56 -19.03
N LEU A 263 14.87 6.56 -18.18
CA LEU A 263 15.05 6.75 -16.74
C LEU A 263 16.22 7.69 -16.44
N ARG A 264 17.37 7.48 -17.10
CA ARG A 264 18.55 8.33 -16.95
C ARG A 264 18.27 9.75 -17.41
N ALA A 265 17.62 9.94 -18.56
CA ALA A 265 17.22 11.25 -19.04
C ALA A 265 16.28 11.97 -18.06
N ALA A 266 15.35 11.26 -17.43
CA ALA A 266 14.45 11.84 -16.44
C ALA A 266 15.17 12.31 -15.17
N LEU A 267 16.10 11.51 -14.64
CA LEU A 267 16.84 11.81 -13.42
C LEU A 267 18.05 12.74 -13.61
N THR A 268 18.52 12.91 -14.85
CA THR A 268 19.59 13.88 -15.17
C THR A 268 19.06 15.19 -15.75
N GLY A 269 17.80 15.21 -16.20
CA GLY A 269 17.15 16.39 -16.74
C GLY A 269 16.70 17.40 -15.67
N ASN A 270 16.31 18.59 -16.10
CA ASN A 270 15.84 19.68 -15.22
C ASN A 270 14.31 19.70 -15.02
N ASP A 271 13.58 18.69 -15.50
CA ASP A 271 12.13 18.55 -15.27
C ASP A 271 11.85 17.82 -13.95
N PHE A 272 11.95 18.54 -12.84
CA PHE A 272 11.65 18.02 -11.50
C PHE A 272 10.16 17.76 -11.25
N THR A 273 9.28 17.97 -12.24
CA THR A 273 7.87 17.56 -12.18
C THR A 273 7.66 16.14 -12.70
N ALA A 274 8.71 15.53 -13.28
CA ALA A 274 8.67 14.17 -13.81
C ALA A 274 8.81 13.10 -12.72
N THR A 275 9.00 13.45 -11.45
CA THR A 275 9.10 12.50 -10.34
C THR A 275 8.09 12.81 -9.24
N ARG A 276 7.48 11.78 -8.66
CA ARG A 276 6.59 11.91 -7.49
C ARG A 276 6.56 10.60 -6.68
N PRO A 277 6.27 10.65 -5.37
CA PRO A 277 6.02 9.42 -4.63
C PRO A 277 4.75 8.74 -5.16
N TYR A 278 4.80 7.43 -5.38
CA TYR A 278 3.58 6.65 -5.61
C TYR A 278 2.79 6.61 -4.30
N ARG A 279 1.57 7.12 -4.35
CA ARG A 279 0.59 6.91 -3.28
C ARG A 279 -0.40 5.90 -3.81
N PRO A 280 -0.43 4.66 -3.28
CA PRO A 280 -1.52 3.76 -3.58
C PRO A 280 -2.81 4.50 -3.29
N THR A 281 -3.74 4.55 -4.24
CA THR A 281 -5.11 4.96 -3.94
C THR A 281 -5.52 4.15 -2.73
N ALA A 282 -5.77 4.80 -1.58
CA ALA A 282 -5.94 4.12 -0.31
C ALA A 282 -6.89 2.94 -0.51
N ALA A 283 -6.47 1.74 -0.12
CA ALA A 283 -7.37 0.59 -0.11
C ALA A 283 -8.65 1.05 0.62
N PRO A 284 -9.85 0.84 0.04
CA PRO A 284 -11.08 1.33 0.65
C PRO A 284 -11.11 0.86 2.09
N PHE A 285 -11.34 1.81 3.02
CA PHE A 285 -11.36 1.52 4.45
C PHE A 285 -12.33 0.37 4.72
N ASP A 286 -11.83 -0.75 5.26
CA ASP A 286 -12.62 -1.95 5.49
C ASP A 286 -13.51 -1.77 6.73
N TYR A 287 -14.63 -1.05 6.54
CA TYR A 287 -15.63 -0.82 7.58
C TYR A 287 -16.20 -2.12 8.16
N VAL A 288 -16.23 -3.20 7.37
CA VAL A 288 -16.73 -4.50 7.81
C VAL A 288 -15.77 -5.11 8.81
N GLN A 289 -14.46 -5.00 8.60
CA GLN A 289 -13.46 -5.50 9.55
C GLN A 289 -13.53 -4.80 10.90
N VAL A 290 -13.64 -3.47 10.91
CA VAL A 290 -13.81 -2.69 12.16
C VAL A 290 -15.09 -3.08 12.88
N ALA A 291 -16.20 -3.24 12.14
CA ALA A 291 -17.47 -3.69 12.72
C ALA A 291 -17.36 -5.11 13.32
N ARG A 292 -16.65 -6.02 12.65
CA ARG A 292 -16.40 -7.39 13.15
C ARG A 292 -15.58 -7.39 14.44
N GLU A 293 -14.63 -6.47 14.60
CA GLU A 293 -13.86 -6.37 15.84
C GLU A 293 -14.71 -5.88 17.03
N GLN A 294 -15.72 -5.05 16.76
CA GLN A 294 -16.66 -4.58 17.77
C GLN A 294 -17.76 -5.59 18.10
N GLY A 295 -18.04 -6.55 17.20
CA GLY A 295 -19.06 -7.58 17.40
C GLY A 295 -20.50 -7.04 17.39
N ASN A 296 -21.47 -7.84 17.84
CA ASN A 296 -22.87 -7.39 17.90
C ASN A 296 -23.04 -6.26 18.94
N THR A 297 -23.74 -5.19 18.57
CA THR A 297 -24.04 -4.06 19.46
C THR A 297 -25.48 -3.58 19.28
N ILE A 298 -25.83 -2.48 19.96
CA ILE A 298 -27.15 -1.85 19.90
C ILE A 298 -27.48 -1.30 18.52
N VAL A 299 -26.48 -1.17 17.64
CA VAL A 299 -26.62 -0.64 16.28
C VAL A 299 -25.99 -1.55 15.22
N GLN A 300 -25.53 -2.76 15.58
CA GLN A 300 -24.99 -3.69 14.59
C GLN A 300 -25.27 -5.17 14.88
N ALA A 301 -25.56 -5.93 13.82
CA ALA A 301 -25.80 -7.37 13.86
C ALA A 301 -25.08 -8.11 12.71
N PHE A 302 -24.75 -9.38 12.95
CA PHE A 302 -24.02 -10.23 12.01
C PHE A 302 -24.76 -11.54 11.70
N HIS A 303 -24.86 -11.86 10.40
CA HIS A 303 -25.32 -13.15 9.89
C HIS A 303 -24.21 -13.76 9.05
N GLU A 304 -23.64 -14.87 9.51
CA GLU A 304 -22.48 -15.49 8.86
C GLU A 304 -22.78 -16.00 7.44
N THR A 305 -24.01 -16.45 7.20
CA THR A 305 -24.47 -16.95 5.90
C THR A 305 -25.70 -16.20 5.45
N MET A 306 -25.91 -16.12 4.13
CA MET A 306 -27.19 -15.70 3.58
C MET A 306 -28.25 -16.77 3.89
N PRO A 307 -29.32 -16.45 4.63
CA PRO A 307 -30.37 -17.42 4.92
C PRO A 307 -31.11 -17.83 3.65
N GLN A 308 -31.52 -19.09 3.57
CA GLN A 308 -32.34 -19.58 2.45
C GLN A 308 -33.72 -18.89 2.44
N PRO A 309 -34.36 -18.75 1.26
CA PRO A 309 -35.75 -18.30 1.14
C PRO A 309 -36.66 -19.04 2.14
N GLY A 310 -37.49 -18.29 2.88
CA GLY A 310 -38.37 -18.84 3.94
C GLY A 310 -37.72 -19.01 5.32
N ARG A 311 -36.39 -18.85 5.46
CA ARG A 311 -35.68 -18.87 6.76
C ARG A 311 -35.07 -17.53 7.17
N LEU A 312 -35.61 -16.43 6.63
CA LEU A 312 -35.14 -15.06 6.92
C LEU A 312 -35.65 -14.50 8.26
N GLY A 313 -36.45 -15.24 9.03
CA GLY A 313 -37.13 -14.73 10.22
C GLY A 313 -36.22 -14.05 11.24
N ARG A 314 -35.01 -14.56 11.48
CA ARG A 314 -34.04 -13.93 12.41
C ARG A 314 -33.49 -12.60 11.88
N LEU A 315 -33.15 -12.54 10.59
CA LEU A 315 -32.68 -11.31 9.96
C LEU A 315 -33.78 -10.25 9.93
N LEU A 316 -35.00 -10.64 9.57
CA LEU A 316 -36.14 -9.73 9.57
C LEU A 316 -36.49 -9.25 10.99
N ALA A 317 -36.34 -10.10 12.00
CA ALA A 317 -36.46 -9.69 13.40
C ALA A 317 -35.42 -8.63 13.77
N ASP A 318 -34.16 -8.76 13.33
CA ASP A 318 -33.13 -7.75 13.53
C ASP A 318 -33.50 -6.42 12.82
N VAL A 319 -34.06 -6.47 11.61
CA VAL A 319 -34.52 -5.26 10.90
C VAL A 319 -35.63 -4.57 11.70
N VAL A 320 -36.64 -5.31 12.17
CA VAL A 320 -37.72 -4.75 12.99
C VAL A 320 -37.19 -4.19 14.31
N ALA A 321 -36.25 -4.89 14.95
CA ALA A 321 -35.62 -4.46 16.20
C ALA A 321 -34.87 -3.13 16.04
N PHE A 322 -34.11 -2.96 14.96
CA PHE A 322 -33.43 -1.69 14.67
C PHE A 322 -34.41 -0.57 14.33
N ALA A 323 -35.45 -0.85 13.55
CA ALA A 323 -36.49 0.13 13.21
C ALA A 323 -37.22 0.66 14.45
N ASN A 324 -37.46 -0.20 15.44
CA ASN A 324 -38.08 0.15 16.72
C ASN A 324 -37.12 0.77 17.74
N THR A 325 -35.83 0.87 17.43
CA THR A 325 -34.82 1.42 18.35
C THR A 325 -34.03 2.53 17.67
N ARG A 326 -32.70 2.48 17.68
CA ARG A 326 -31.82 3.56 17.22
C ARG A 326 -31.44 3.46 15.74
N GLY A 327 -32.06 2.55 14.99
CA GLY A 327 -31.54 2.10 13.70
C GLY A 327 -30.28 1.25 13.88
N GLY A 328 -29.69 0.82 12.78
CA GLY A 328 -28.49 0.00 12.81
C GLY A 328 -28.08 -0.57 11.47
N THR A 329 -27.01 -1.36 11.49
CA THR A 329 -26.44 -2.01 10.31
C THR A 329 -26.36 -3.51 10.51
N ILE A 330 -26.92 -4.28 9.57
CA ILE A 330 -26.78 -5.74 9.56
C ILE A 330 -25.77 -6.12 8.47
N TYR A 331 -24.80 -6.97 8.83
CA TYR A 331 -23.82 -7.54 7.90
C TYR A 331 -24.15 -9.01 7.63
N VAL A 332 -24.38 -9.35 6.35
CA VAL A 332 -24.70 -10.71 5.90
C VAL A 332 -23.54 -11.28 5.09
N GLY A 333 -23.12 -12.50 5.41
CA GLY A 333 -21.87 -13.10 4.91
C GLY A 333 -20.67 -12.88 5.85
N ALA A 334 -20.91 -12.36 7.06
CA ALA A 334 -19.86 -12.07 8.04
C ALA A 334 -20.31 -12.44 9.46
N SER A 335 -19.36 -12.86 10.29
CA SER A 335 -19.58 -13.19 11.71
C SER A 335 -18.91 -12.18 12.63
N ALA A 336 -19.53 -11.93 13.79
CA ALA A 336 -19.09 -10.99 14.81
C ALA A 336 -17.73 -11.29 15.49
N ALA A 337 -17.16 -12.49 15.37
CA ALA A 337 -15.87 -12.81 16.01
C ALA A 337 -15.25 -14.12 15.47
N LYS A 338 -14.76 -14.13 14.22
CA LYS A 338 -13.97 -15.26 13.69
C LYS A 338 -12.60 -14.79 13.22
N LYS A 339 -11.54 -15.49 13.66
CA LYS A 339 -10.20 -15.35 13.07
C LYS A 339 -10.29 -15.76 11.60
N GLY A 340 -9.77 -14.93 10.70
CA GLY A 340 -9.77 -15.18 9.25
C GLY A 340 -10.82 -14.36 8.47
N PRO A 341 -10.86 -14.54 7.14
CA PRO A 341 -11.72 -13.76 6.24
C PRO A 341 -13.21 -14.05 6.50
N PRO A 342 -14.11 -13.08 6.22
CA PRO A 342 -15.54 -13.34 6.21
C PRO A 342 -15.88 -14.46 5.22
N ARG A 343 -16.95 -15.21 5.50
CA ARG A 343 -17.42 -16.28 4.61
C ARG A 343 -17.84 -15.75 3.25
N GLY A 344 -18.42 -14.56 3.22
CA GLY A 344 -18.93 -13.91 2.02
C GLY A 344 -20.28 -14.45 1.55
N VAL A 345 -20.81 -13.78 0.54
CA VAL A 345 -22.02 -14.12 -0.21
C VAL A 345 -21.64 -14.28 -1.68
N ASP A 346 -21.98 -15.42 -2.28
CA ASP A 346 -21.58 -15.76 -3.64
C ASP A 346 -22.18 -14.82 -4.70
N ASN A 347 -23.46 -14.47 -4.54
CA ASN A 347 -24.18 -13.56 -5.44
C ASN A 347 -24.86 -12.42 -4.65
N PRO A 348 -24.14 -11.32 -4.35
CA PRO A 348 -24.66 -10.24 -3.52
C PRO A 348 -25.86 -9.52 -4.17
N THR A 349 -25.90 -9.42 -5.50
CA THR A 349 -27.01 -8.77 -6.21
C THR A 349 -28.34 -9.51 -6.01
N GLU A 350 -28.31 -10.84 -6.12
CA GLU A 350 -29.48 -11.69 -5.89
C GLU A 350 -29.89 -11.68 -4.41
N ALA A 351 -28.91 -11.73 -3.50
CA ALA A 351 -29.16 -11.63 -2.07
C ALA A 351 -29.83 -10.30 -1.69
N ILE A 352 -29.38 -9.17 -2.26
CA ILE A 352 -29.98 -7.86 -2.05
C ILE A 352 -31.42 -7.81 -2.58
N ALA A 353 -31.67 -8.36 -3.78
CA ALA A 353 -33.01 -8.40 -4.36
C ALA A 353 -33.98 -9.21 -3.50
N LEU A 354 -33.53 -10.36 -2.98
CA LEU A 354 -34.31 -11.19 -2.06
C LEU A 354 -34.61 -10.44 -0.76
N LEU A 355 -33.59 -9.88 -0.09
CA LEU A 355 -33.76 -9.17 1.18
C LEU A 355 -34.71 -7.98 1.06
N ARG A 356 -34.59 -7.20 -0.02
CA ARG A 356 -35.47 -6.06 -0.29
C ARG A 356 -36.93 -6.49 -0.39
N ARG A 357 -37.21 -7.53 -1.19
CA ARG A 357 -38.57 -8.06 -1.38
C ARG A 357 -39.18 -8.55 -0.06
N GLU A 358 -38.42 -9.31 0.73
CA GLU A 358 -38.92 -9.88 2.00
C GLU A 358 -39.17 -8.78 3.05
N VAL A 359 -38.30 -7.77 3.13
CA VAL A 359 -38.51 -6.61 4.02
C VAL A 359 -39.80 -5.85 3.66
N GLU A 360 -40.03 -5.60 2.37
CA GLU A 360 -41.22 -4.89 1.89
C GLU A 360 -42.53 -5.67 2.12
N GLN A 361 -42.47 -7.00 2.10
CA GLN A 361 -43.65 -7.86 2.29
C GLN A 361 -43.95 -8.17 3.76
N SER A 362 -42.91 -8.33 4.58
CA SER A 362 -43.07 -8.84 5.95
C SER A 362 -43.09 -7.77 7.02
N ILE A 363 -42.67 -6.53 6.75
CA ILE A 363 -42.59 -5.46 7.77
C ILE A 363 -43.70 -4.43 7.57
N THR A 364 -44.43 -4.12 8.64
CA THR A 364 -45.52 -3.12 8.65
C THR A 364 -45.36 -2.19 9.86
N PRO A 365 -45.42 -0.85 9.74
CA PRO A 365 -45.54 -0.05 8.51
C PRO A 365 -44.37 -0.25 7.52
N ARG A 366 -44.51 0.23 6.28
CA ARG A 366 -43.46 0.08 5.26
C ARG A 366 -42.19 0.80 5.71
N LEU A 367 -41.06 0.10 5.64
CA LEU A 367 -39.76 0.61 6.07
C LEU A 367 -38.80 0.74 4.89
N SER A 368 -38.24 1.94 4.70
CA SER A 368 -37.22 2.18 3.67
C SER A 368 -35.84 1.77 4.18
N VAL A 369 -35.36 0.60 3.75
CA VAL A 369 -34.06 0.04 4.13
C VAL A 369 -33.09 0.16 2.96
N HIS A 370 -31.84 0.56 3.24
CA HIS A 370 -30.78 0.62 2.23
C HIS A 370 -29.94 -0.65 2.23
N PHE A 371 -29.56 -1.11 1.04
CA PHE A 371 -28.81 -2.34 0.83
C PHE A 371 -27.65 -2.08 -0.13
N ASP A 372 -26.46 -2.52 0.24
CA ASP A 372 -25.27 -2.40 -0.60
C ASP A 372 -24.31 -3.58 -0.36
N ALA A 373 -23.41 -3.83 -1.31
CA ALA A 373 -22.38 -4.85 -1.20
C ALA A 373 -21.04 -4.19 -0.83
N GLN A 374 -20.39 -4.71 0.21
CA GLN A 374 -19.08 -4.29 0.70
C GLN A 374 -18.06 -5.41 0.47
N SER A 375 -16.82 -5.06 0.14
CA SER A 375 -15.72 -6.01 0.05
C SER A 375 -14.89 -5.98 1.33
N SER A 376 -14.60 -7.14 1.90
CA SER A 376 -13.76 -7.28 3.09
C SER A 376 -12.91 -8.53 3.00
N GLN A 377 -11.59 -8.38 3.08
CA GLN A 377 -10.59 -9.45 2.94
C GLN A 377 -10.82 -10.36 1.71
N GLY A 378 -11.28 -9.79 0.58
CA GLY A 378 -11.56 -10.54 -0.65
C GLY A 378 -12.94 -11.18 -0.73
N SER A 379 -13.75 -11.10 0.32
CA SER A 379 -15.12 -11.62 0.38
C SER A 379 -16.17 -10.51 0.20
N SER A 380 -17.27 -10.83 -0.49
CA SER A 380 -18.42 -9.93 -0.63
C SER A 380 -19.38 -10.07 0.55
N VAL A 381 -19.68 -8.99 1.25
CA VAL A 381 -20.59 -8.94 2.41
C VAL A 381 -21.73 -7.97 2.09
N VAL A 382 -22.97 -8.39 2.32
CA VAL A 382 -24.13 -7.51 2.11
C VAL A 382 -24.37 -6.69 3.37
N ARG A 383 -24.38 -5.37 3.22
CA ARG A 383 -24.70 -4.42 4.28
C ARG A 383 -26.16 -3.97 4.16
N VAL A 384 -26.88 -4.04 5.26
CA VAL A 384 -28.28 -3.62 5.37
C VAL A 384 -28.35 -2.47 6.37
N SER A 385 -28.58 -1.25 5.90
CA SER A 385 -28.70 -0.06 6.76
C SER A 385 -30.17 0.22 7.05
N VAL A 386 -30.54 0.04 8.32
CA VAL A 386 -31.89 0.17 8.83
C VAL A 386 -32.02 1.49 9.59
N PRO A 387 -32.93 2.41 9.21
CA PRO A 387 -33.12 3.65 9.95
C PRO A 387 -33.86 3.39 11.28
N SER A 388 -33.76 4.34 12.21
CA SER A 388 -34.74 4.44 13.29
C SER A 388 -36.06 4.87 12.66
N GLY A 389 -37.07 4.01 12.72
CA GLY A 389 -38.32 4.22 12.03
C GLY A 389 -39.16 5.32 12.69
N ALA A 390 -39.85 6.12 11.88
CA ALA A 390 -40.68 7.23 12.36
C ALA A 390 -42.07 6.78 12.85
N GLU A 391 -42.55 5.64 12.38
CA GLU A 391 -43.90 5.12 12.63
C GLU A 391 -43.88 3.92 13.59
N GLN A 392 -43.08 4.00 14.66
CA GLN A 392 -43.00 2.91 15.64
C GLN A 392 -44.36 2.68 16.32
N PRO A 393 -44.76 1.42 16.59
CA PRO A 393 -43.96 0.21 16.39
C PRO A 393 -44.10 -0.40 14.99
N TYR A 394 -42.96 -0.83 14.43
CA TYR A 394 -42.88 -1.74 13.29
C TYR A 394 -43.06 -3.17 13.78
N ALA A 395 -43.81 -3.97 13.01
CA ALA A 395 -44.10 -5.36 13.30
C ALA A 395 -43.74 -6.26 12.12
N LEU A 396 -43.19 -7.43 12.43
CA LEU A 396 -43.00 -8.53 11.52
C LEU A 396 -44.32 -9.29 11.37
N ASN A 397 -44.77 -9.50 10.14
CA ASN A 397 -46.02 -10.17 9.79
C ASN A 397 -47.21 -9.64 10.61
N GLN A 398 -47.25 -8.32 10.82
CA GLN A 398 -48.29 -7.57 11.54
C GLN A 398 -48.46 -7.85 13.04
N THR A 399 -47.81 -8.88 13.58
CA THR A 399 -48.12 -9.40 14.93
C THR A 399 -46.93 -9.38 15.88
N ARG A 400 -45.70 -9.49 15.37
CA ARG A 400 -44.51 -9.67 16.20
C ARG A 400 -43.65 -8.42 16.19
N ILE A 401 -43.49 -7.81 17.36
CA ILE A 401 -42.69 -6.60 17.54
C ILE A 401 -41.39 -7.00 18.20
N PHE A 402 -40.27 -6.56 17.63
CA PHE A 402 -38.94 -6.80 18.17
C PHE A 402 -38.28 -5.50 18.57
N ILE A 403 -37.37 -5.58 19.54
CA ILE A 403 -36.50 -4.49 19.97
C ILE A 403 -35.07 -4.99 20.12
N ARG A 404 -34.13 -4.05 20.00
CA ARG A 404 -32.71 -4.29 20.21
C ARG A 404 -32.34 -3.94 21.64
N GLN A 405 -31.74 -4.87 22.37
CA GLN A 405 -31.19 -4.65 23.70
C GLN A 405 -29.73 -5.13 23.71
N GLU A 406 -28.82 -4.21 24.04
CA GLU A 406 -27.37 -4.48 23.97
C GLU A 406 -26.96 -5.06 22.60
N GLY A 407 -26.51 -6.32 22.53
CA GLY A 407 -26.13 -6.99 21.29
C GLY A 407 -27.19 -7.95 20.72
N GLU A 408 -28.38 -8.02 21.30
CA GLU A 408 -29.38 -9.04 21.01
C GLU A 408 -30.74 -8.49 20.59
N THR A 409 -31.47 -9.30 19.82
CA THR A 409 -32.83 -8.99 19.37
C THR A 409 -33.81 -9.85 20.14
N ALA A 410 -34.74 -9.20 20.83
CA ALA A 410 -35.77 -9.83 21.63
C ALA A 410 -37.17 -9.38 21.20
N GLU A 411 -38.17 -10.23 21.41
CA GLU A 411 -39.57 -9.88 21.21
C GLU A 411 -40.02 -8.93 22.33
N ALA A 412 -40.67 -7.82 21.95
CA ALA A 412 -40.98 -6.73 22.86
C ALA A 412 -42.04 -7.14 23.88
N ALA A 413 -41.77 -6.89 25.17
CA ALA A 413 -42.76 -7.04 26.22
C ALA A 413 -43.85 -5.96 26.12
N ARG A 414 -45.00 -6.20 26.78
CA ARG A 414 -46.15 -5.27 26.77
C ARG A 414 -45.74 -3.83 27.11
N ASP A 415 -44.94 -3.63 28.15
CA ASP A 415 -44.54 -2.31 28.62
C ASP A 415 -43.62 -1.58 27.62
N GLU A 416 -42.84 -2.33 26.85
CA GLU A 416 -41.95 -1.81 25.81
C GLU A 416 -42.76 -1.39 24.58
N ILE A 417 -43.75 -2.18 24.18
CA ILE A 417 -44.70 -1.82 23.11
C ILE A 417 -45.44 -0.52 23.46
N VAL A 418 -45.94 -0.42 24.70
CA VAL A 418 -46.61 0.81 25.18
C VAL A 418 -45.66 2.01 25.13
N ARG A 419 -44.37 1.82 25.46
CA ARG A 419 -43.36 2.88 25.40
C ARG A 419 -43.10 3.36 23.97
N LEU A 420 -42.98 2.44 23.02
CA LEU A 420 -42.80 2.78 21.59
C LEU A 420 -43.95 3.67 21.08
N VAL A 421 -45.20 3.26 21.35
CA VAL A 421 -46.40 4.01 20.94
C VAL A 421 -46.46 5.40 21.58
N ARG A 422 -46.10 5.52 22.87
CA ARG A 422 -46.11 6.83 23.58
C ARG A 422 -45.03 7.77 23.05
N THR A 423 -43.86 7.24 22.68
CA THR A 423 -42.73 8.03 22.17
C THR A 423 -43.09 8.73 20.86
N VAL A 424 -43.80 8.04 19.96
CA VAL A 424 -44.28 8.60 18.68
C VAL A 424 -45.42 9.62 18.88
N ARG A 425 -46.29 9.44 19.88
CA ARG A 425 -47.38 10.39 20.17
C ARG A 425 -46.93 11.64 20.93
N GLY A 426 -45.83 11.55 21.69
CA GLY A 426 -45.25 12.67 22.45
C GLY A 426 -44.52 13.71 21.57
N SER A 427 -44.09 13.35 20.37
CA SER A 427 -43.47 14.27 19.40
C SER A 427 -44.48 15.07 18.56
N THR A 428 -45.78 14.82 18.74
CA THR A 428 -46.88 15.49 18.00
C THR A 428 -47.73 16.44 18.87
N GLN A 429 -47.15 17.13 19.86
CA GLN A 429 -47.85 18.28 20.47
C GLN A 429 -47.74 19.50 19.53
N PRO A 430 -48.84 20.15 19.12
CA PRO A 430 -48.77 21.41 18.37
C PRO A 430 -48.11 22.48 19.25
N ALA A 431 -47.19 23.24 18.68
CA ALA A 431 -46.62 24.42 19.33
C ALA A 431 -47.76 25.33 19.83
N ALA A 432 -47.70 25.70 21.11
CA ALA A 432 -48.62 26.67 21.69
C ALA A 432 -48.53 28.00 20.92
N PRO A 433 -49.65 28.72 20.72
CA PRO A 433 -49.64 29.99 20.01
C PRO A 433 -48.74 30.98 20.76
N THR A 434 -47.78 31.56 20.04
CA THR A 434 -46.92 32.63 20.52
C THR A 434 -47.77 33.83 20.95
N ALA A 435 -47.67 34.20 22.23
CA ALA A 435 -48.22 35.44 22.73
C ALA A 435 -47.53 36.64 22.03
N PRO A 436 -48.25 37.73 21.72
CA PRO A 436 -47.67 38.89 21.04
C PRO A 436 -46.69 39.62 21.98
N ALA A 437 -45.59 40.10 21.40
CA ALA A 437 -44.53 40.84 22.09
C ALA A 437 -45.10 42.11 22.77
N PRO A 438 -44.60 42.50 23.96
CA PRO A 438 -44.94 43.78 24.55
C PRO A 438 -44.34 44.92 23.72
N ALA A 439 -45.15 45.92 23.44
CA ALA A 439 -44.74 47.19 22.86
C ALA A 439 -43.77 47.90 23.83
N VAL A 440 -42.64 48.35 23.29
CA VAL A 440 -41.75 49.28 23.98
C VAL A 440 -42.43 50.65 23.95
N GLU A 441 -43.03 51.04 25.07
CA GLU A 441 -43.36 52.43 25.35
C GLU A 441 -42.07 53.22 25.52
N ALA A 442 -41.78 54.08 24.54
CA ALA A 442 -40.89 55.21 24.73
C ALA A 442 -41.68 56.29 25.48
N GLN A 443 -41.14 56.74 26.61
CA GLN A 443 -41.64 57.90 27.36
C GLN A 443 -40.49 58.52 28.17
N PRO A 444 -40.58 59.81 28.50
CA PRO A 444 -40.17 60.93 27.65
C PRO A 444 -38.78 61.52 27.94
#